data_AF-A0AA96U1K2-F1
#
_entry.id   AF-A0AA96U1K2-F1
#
_cell.length_a   1.000
_cell.length_b   1.000
_cell.length_c   1.000
_cell.angle_alpha   90.00
_cell.angle_beta   90.00
_cell.angle_gamma   90.00
#
_symmetry.space_group_name_H-M   'P 1'
#
loop_
_entity.id
_entity.type
_entity.pdbx_description
1 polymer ?
#
loop_
_entity_poly.entity_id
_entity_poly.type
_entity_poly.pdbx_seq_one_letter_code
_entity_poly.pdbx_strand_id
1 'polypeptide(L)'
;MRLVSARQAWRDALHESRDSVLAAAAERAKVGKRGYVAGETMPSMLDSNGRCAHMLAAGLVQQAISTLPKPLQHFGHTLYSPVATGQDLNIAHALVWFTAELPVLSAKREEVGYWMALAAIKSHQAVISDREGWGPARVCEFVRDWYGVRISVANWARDWAGIWAAILVAVDQLDAKALRPVAQVVARMDGRRTACRWDAHDRAQVADARAEAYWQRREAARQALRVRLDAMSTERLRRWFARMIVYAAAYRREWGEDVLAKPFRHAWHLDRVAEYWHHRQRLGDVKKSAA
;
A
#
# COMPACT_ATOMS: atom_id res chain seq x y z
N MET A 1 7.61 2.19 8.38
CA MET A 1 6.86 3.45 8.12
C MET A 1 5.48 3.31 8.75
N ARG A 2 5.00 4.29 9.51
CA ARG A 2 3.60 4.31 9.96
C ARG A 2 2.79 5.13 8.97
N LEU A 3 1.87 4.49 8.26
CA LEU A 3 1.06 5.12 7.21
C LEU A 3 -0.16 5.81 7.81
N VAL A 4 -0.07 7.11 8.10
CA VAL A 4 -1.21 7.88 8.64
C VAL A 4 -1.97 8.62 7.53
N SER A 5 -1.25 9.20 6.56
CA SER A 5 -1.85 9.94 5.44
C SER A 5 -1.04 9.76 4.16
N ALA A 6 -1.67 10.02 3.00
CA ALA A 6 -1.01 9.96 1.71
C ALA A 6 0.13 11.00 1.59
N ARG A 7 -0.05 12.18 2.18
CA ARG A 7 0.96 13.26 2.21
C ARG A 7 2.21 12.83 2.98
N GLN A 8 2.00 12.24 4.16
CA GLN A 8 3.10 11.68 4.96
C GLN A 8 3.76 10.51 4.23
N ALA A 9 2.97 9.59 3.67
CA ALA A 9 3.49 8.43 2.97
C ALA A 9 4.38 8.82 1.77
N TRP A 10 4.00 9.86 1.02
CA TRP A 10 4.82 10.38 -0.07
C TRP A 10 6.18 10.89 0.43
N ARG A 11 6.16 11.73 1.46
CA ARG A 11 7.39 12.28 2.06
C ARG A 11 8.29 11.17 2.60
N ASP A 12 7.73 10.28 3.40
CA ASP A 12 8.46 9.21 4.08
C ASP A 12 9.02 8.18 3.09
N ALA A 13 8.33 7.93 1.96
CA ALA A 13 8.81 7.02 0.92
C ALA A 13 10.03 7.56 0.15
N LEU A 14 10.23 8.87 0.11
CA LEU A 14 11.37 9.53 -0.53
C LEU A 14 12.44 9.97 0.48
N HIS A 15 12.22 9.70 1.77
CA HIS A 15 13.19 9.95 2.83
C HIS A 15 13.94 8.65 3.15
N GLU A 16 15.26 8.71 3.30
CA GLU A 16 15.99 7.55 3.82
C GLU A 16 15.62 7.35 5.30
N SER A 17 14.88 6.29 5.62
CA SER A 17 14.61 5.92 7.01
C SER A 17 15.88 5.32 7.65
N ARG A 18 16.82 6.17 8.04
CA ARG A 18 17.83 5.79 9.03
C ARG A 18 17.24 6.02 10.41
N ASP A 19 17.02 4.95 11.16
CA ASP A 19 16.78 5.08 12.60
C ASP A 19 17.98 5.79 13.22
N SER A 20 17.73 6.78 14.09
CA SER A 20 18.81 7.46 14.79
C SER A 20 19.58 6.46 15.67
N VAL A 21 20.88 6.68 15.84
CA VAL A 21 21.76 5.82 16.67
C VAL A 21 21.19 5.64 18.09
N LEU A 22 20.55 6.68 18.62
CA LEU A 22 19.90 6.68 19.92
C LEU A 22 18.59 5.86 19.95
N ALA A 23 17.80 5.86 18.88
CA ALA A 23 16.60 5.03 18.79
C ALA A 23 16.96 3.53 18.75
N ALA A 24 18.00 3.19 17.98
CA ALA A 24 18.55 1.83 17.97
C ALA A 24 19.14 1.43 19.33
N ALA A 25 19.79 2.36 20.04
CA ALA A 25 20.29 2.13 21.40
C ALA A 25 19.16 1.96 22.44
N ALA A 26 18.06 2.70 22.31
CA ALA A 26 16.91 2.60 23.21
C ALA A 26 16.17 1.25 23.06
N GLU A 27 16.00 0.76 21.84
CA GLU A 27 15.45 -0.60 21.61
C GLU A 27 16.37 -1.68 22.19
N ARG A 28 17.70 -1.51 22.07
CA ARG A 28 18.68 -2.43 22.71
C ARG A 28 18.56 -2.43 24.24
N ALA A 29 18.32 -1.27 24.84
CA ALA A 29 18.12 -1.12 26.27
C ALA A 29 16.83 -1.82 26.76
N LYS A 30 15.73 -1.76 25.99
CA LYS A 30 14.47 -2.45 26.32
C LYS A 30 14.59 -3.97 26.34
N VAL A 31 15.44 -4.54 25.49
CA VAL A 31 15.74 -5.99 25.46
C VAL A 31 16.73 -6.38 26.58
N GLY A 32 17.14 -5.44 27.44
CA GLY A 32 18.06 -5.70 28.55
C GLY A 32 19.50 -6.00 28.11
N LYS A 33 19.83 -5.81 26.82
CA LYS A 33 21.15 -6.12 26.29
C LYS A 33 22.17 -5.07 26.74
N ARG A 34 23.06 -5.46 27.67
CA ARG A 34 24.25 -4.70 28.05
C ARG A 34 25.45 -5.17 27.24
N GLY A 35 25.71 -4.52 26.11
CA GLY A 35 26.96 -4.70 25.35
C GLY A 35 26.89 -5.70 24.19
N TYR A 36 28.04 -5.90 23.55
CA TYR A 36 28.24 -6.75 22.37
C TYR A 36 28.50 -8.21 22.79
N VAL A 37 27.70 -9.15 22.28
CA VAL A 37 27.88 -10.59 22.51
C VAL A 37 28.49 -11.21 21.25
N ALA A 38 29.73 -11.71 21.35
CA ALA A 38 30.40 -12.36 20.24
C ALA A 38 29.73 -13.70 19.89
N GLY A 39 29.42 -13.92 18.61
CA GLY A 39 28.83 -15.17 18.10
C GLY A 39 27.32 -15.15 17.83
N GLU A 40 26.61 -14.06 18.17
CA GLU A 40 25.22 -13.89 17.72
C GLU A 40 25.19 -13.53 16.22
N THR A 41 24.35 -14.21 15.44
CA THR A 41 23.96 -13.74 14.10
C THR A 41 23.11 -12.48 14.28
N MET A 42 23.77 -11.33 14.31
CA MET A 42 23.08 -10.06 14.46
C MET A 42 22.26 -9.80 13.19
N PRO A 43 20.96 -9.48 13.29
CA PRO A 43 20.31 -8.75 12.20
C PRO A 43 21.16 -7.50 12.01
N SER A 44 21.78 -7.35 10.84
CA SER A 44 22.54 -6.14 10.58
C SER A 44 21.60 -4.95 10.75
N MET A 45 22.14 -3.76 11.05
CA MET A 45 21.36 -2.51 11.06
C MET A 45 20.64 -2.27 9.70
N LEU A 46 20.98 -3.06 8.67
CA LEU A 46 20.44 -3.04 7.33
C LEU A 46 19.30 -4.07 7.10
N ASP A 47 19.13 -5.08 7.96
CA ASP A 47 18.27 -6.26 7.71
C ASP A 47 17.19 -6.50 8.78
N SER A 48 16.71 -5.44 9.44
CA SER A 48 15.60 -5.57 10.40
C SER A 48 14.27 -5.77 9.65
N ASN A 49 13.37 -6.61 10.16
CA ASN A 49 12.02 -6.79 9.60
C ASN A 49 11.27 -5.45 9.45
N GLY A 50 11.52 -4.50 10.36
CA GLY A 50 10.97 -3.14 10.28
C GLY A 50 11.50 -2.33 9.10
N ARG A 51 12.78 -2.46 8.77
CA ARG A 51 13.39 -1.84 7.59
C ARG A 51 12.92 -2.48 6.29
N CYS A 52 12.82 -3.81 6.24
CA CYS A 52 12.24 -4.52 5.09
C CYS A 52 10.79 -4.10 4.85
N ALA A 53 9.97 -3.99 5.92
CA ALA A 53 8.61 -3.50 5.83
C ALA A 53 8.53 -2.03 5.40
N HIS A 54 9.45 -1.17 5.88
CA HIS A 54 9.56 0.21 5.41
C HIS A 54 9.90 0.25 3.92
N MET A 55 10.92 -0.48 3.48
CA MET A 55 11.37 -0.52 2.08
C MET A 55 10.26 -1.01 1.15
N LEU A 56 9.50 -2.04 1.56
CA LEU A 56 8.34 -2.49 0.81
C LEU A 56 7.28 -1.39 0.70
N ALA A 57 6.92 -0.75 1.82
CA ALA A 57 5.95 0.33 1.84
C ALA A 57 6.38 1.52 0.95
N ALA A 58 7.64 1.93 1.08
CA ALA A 58 8.23 3.00 0.29
C ALA A 58 8.25 2.64 -1.20
N GLY A 59 8.65 1.41 -1.56
CA GLY A 59 8.64 0.93 -2.93
C GLY A 59 7.24 0.92 -3.56
N LEU A 60 6.22 0.50 -2.82
CA LEU A 60 4.82 0.53 -3.28
C LEU A 60 4.32 1.98 -3.50
N VAL A 61 4.68 2.90 -2.62
CA VAL A 61 4.35 4.33 -2.77
C VAL A 61 5.10 4.93 -3.96
N GLN A 62 6.40 4.67 -4.11
CA GLN A 62 7.19 5.13 -5.25
C GLN A 62 6.67 4.57 -6.58
N GLN A 63 6.23 3.30 -6.60
CA GLN A 63 5.56 2.72 -7.76
C GLN A 63 4.24 3.45 -8.06
N ALA A 64 3.43 3.75 -7.04
CA ALA A 64 2.19 4.50 -7.25
C ALA A 64 2.47 5.92 -7.79
N ILE A 65 3.51 6.60 -7.30
CA ILE A 65 3.95 7.89 -7.82
C ILE A 65 4.38 7.77 -9.29
N SER A 66 5.11 6.70 -9.66
CA SER A 66 5.59 6.52 -11.03
C SER A 66 4.48 6.30 -12.06
N THR A 67 3.26 5.92 -11.63
CA THR A 67 2.08 5.83 -12.50
C THR A 67 1.49 7.18 -12.90
N LEU A 68 1.81 8.26 -12.19
CA LEU A 68 1.31 9.60 -12.50
C LEU A 68 1.97 10.18 -13.75
N PRO A 69 1.31 11.11 -14.47
CA PRO A 69 1.99 11.88 -15.51
C PRO A 69 3.19 12.65 -14.95
N LYS A 70 4.27 12.79 -15.74
CA LYS A 70 5.51 13.43 -15.30
C LYS A 70 5.31 14.81 -14.66
N PRO A 71 4.53 15.74 -15.24
CA PRO A 71 4.30 17.05 -14.60
C PRO A 71 3.69 16.92 -13.20
N LEU A 72 2.79 15.96 -13.01
CA LEU A 72 2.12 15.74 -11.73
C LEU A 72 3.04 15.05 -10.70
N GLN A 73 4.00 14.23 -11.15
CA GLN A 73 5.07 13.72 -10.30
C GLN A 73 5.93 14.88 -9.75
N HIS A 74 6.37 15.78 -10.62
CA HIS A 74 7.15 16.98 -10.25
C HIS A 74 6.37 17.91 -9.30
N PHE A 75 5.07 18.08 -9.54
CA PHE A 75 4.18 18.81 -8.62
C PHE A 75 4.14 18.15 -7.23
N GLY A 76 3.90 16.84 -7.16
CA GLY A 76 3.93 16.11 -5.89
C GLY A 76 5.29 16.15 -5.20
N HIS A 77 6.40 16.04 -5.94
CA HIS A 77 7.74 16.18 -5.40
C HIS A 77 7.96 17.56 -4.79
N THR A 78 7.55 18.62 -5.48
CA THR A 78 7.65 19.98 -4.98
C THR A 78 6.96 20.14 -3.64
N LEU A 79 5.78 19.53 -3.44
CA LEU A 79 5.01 19.66 -2.20
C LEU A 79 5.51 18.76 -1.07
N TYR A 80 5.91 17.53 -1.38
CA TYR A 80 6.08 16.47 -0.37
C TYR A 80 7.50 15.90 -0.29
N SER A 81 8.28 15.98 -1.37
CA SER A 81 9.61 15.36 -1.41
C SER A 81 10.64 16.19 -0.63
N PRO A 82 11.41 15.57 0.28
CA PRO A 82 12.53 16.26 0.94
C PRO A 82 13.70 16.53 -0.02
N VAL A 83 13.73 15.88 -1.18
CA VAL A 83 14.79 16.00 -2.20
C VAL A 83 14.31 16.75 -3.44
N ALA A 84 13.26 17.58 -3.31
CA ALA A 84 12.73 18.37 -4.41
C ALA A 84 13.77 19.35 -4.97
N THR A 85 13.85 19.43 -6.30
CA THR A 85 14.80 20.29 -7.03
C THR A 85 14.12 21.55 -7.56
N GLY A 86 14.91 22.53 -8.02
CA GLY A 86 14.37 23.70 -8.72
C GLY A 86 13.64 23.35 -10.01
N GLN A 87 14.00 22.25 -10.67
CA GLN A 87 13.29 21.77 -11.86
C GLN A 87 11.89 21.28 -11.53
N ASP A 88 11.72 20.57 -10.41
CA ASP A 88 10.40 20.14 -9.94
C ASP A 88 9.49 21.35 -9.75
N LEU A 89 10.01 22.41 -9.11
CA LEU A 89 9.27 23.65 -8.86
C LEU A 89 8.86 24.36 -10.15
N ASN A 90 9.76 24.46 -11.13
CA ASN A 90 9.46 25.12 -12.41
C ASN A 90 8.38 24.36 -13.20
N ILE A 91 8.47 23.02 -13.24
CA ILE A 91 7.47 22.19 -13.92
C ILE A 91 6.12 22.26 -13.19
N ALA A 92 6.14 22.21 -11.86
CA ALA A 92 4.94 22.36 -11.02
C ALA A 92 4.26 23.71 -11.24
N HIS A 93 5.05 24.78 -11.30
CA HIS A 93 4.59 26.14 -11.56
C HIS A 93 3.90 26.25 -12.92
N ALA A 94 4.54 25.78 -13.99
CA ALA A 94 3.95 25.75 -15.32
C ALA A 94 2.65 24.92 -15.33
N LEU A 95 2.63 23.76 -14.66
CA LEU A 95 1.44 22.90 -14.59
C LEU A 95 0.26 23.62 -13.92
N VAL A 96 0.48 24.29 -12.79
CA VAL A 96 -0.58 25.05 -12.10
C VAL A 96 -1.10 26.16 -13.00
N TRP A 97 -0.20 26.91 -13.63
CA TRP A 97 -0.57 27.99 -14.54
C TRP A 97 -1.47 27.51 -15.69
N PHE A 98 -1.08 26.44 -16.39
CA PHE A 98 -1.87 25.90 -17.51
C PHE A 98 -3.15 25.16 -17.08
N THR A 99 -3.28 24.80 -15.79
CA THR A 99 -4.49 24.14 -15.26
C THR A 99 -5.50 25.16 -14.73
N ALA A 100 -5.07 26.37 -14.38
CA ALA A 100 -5.95 27.39 -13.84
C ALA A 100 -6.91 27.92 -14.90
N GLU A 101 -8.21 27.82 -14.63
CA GLU A 101 -9.26 28.38 -15.47
C GLU A 101 -9.42 29.88 -15.16
N LEU A 102 -8.71 30.70 -15.94
CA LEU A 102 -8.69 32.15 -15.77
C LEU A 102 -9.57 32.86 -16.81
N PRO A 103 -10.20 34.00 -16.46
CA PRO A 103 -10.87 34.85 -17.44
C PRO A 103 -9.84 35.42 -18.43
N VAL A 104 -10.30 36.00 -19.54
CA VAL A 104 -9.40 36.68 -20.49
C VAL A 104 -8.69 37.84 -19.76
N LEU A 105 -7.37 37.72 -19.62
CA LEU A 105 -6.52 38.71 -18.96
C LEU A 105 -5.79 39.57 -20.00
N SER A 106 -5.42 40.78 -19.59
CA SER A 106 -4.43 41.57 -20.33
C SER A 106 -3.03 41.00 -20.11
N ALA A 107 -2.11 41.19 -21.05
CA ALA A 107 -0.74 40.65 -20.97
C ALA A 107 -0.05 40.95 -19.62
N LYS A 108 -0.18 42.19 -19.11
CA LYS A 108 0.39 42.57 -17.81
C LYS A 108 -0.24 41.82 -16.63
N ARG A 109 -1.55 41.54 -16.69
CA ARG A 109 -2.25 40.75 -15.66
C ARG A 109 -1.91 39.27 -15.76
N GLU A 110 -1.66 38.78 -16.97
CA GLU A 110 -1.23 37.41 -17.24
C GLU A 110 0.15 37.12 -16.60
N GLU A 111 1.13 38.01 -16.82
CA GLU A 111 2.46 37.89 -16.19
C GLU A 111 2.38 37.88 -14.67
N VAL A 112 1.59 38.79 -14.08
CA VAL A 112 1.38 38.82 -12.62
C VAL A 112 0.68 37.55 -12.15
N GLY A 113 -0.34 37.08 -12.87
CA GLY A 113 -1.03 35.82 -12.60
C GLY A 113 -0.08 34.63 -12.62
N TYR A 114 0.86 34.60 -13.54
CA TYR A 114 1.90 33.58 -13.60
C TYR A 114 2.71 33.55 -12.30
N TRP A 115 3.23 34.68 -11.82
CA TRP A 115 3.95 34.73 -10.54
C TRP A 115 3.06 34.43 -9.32
N MET A 116 1.78 34.77 -9.39
CA MET A 116 0.80 34.37 -8.37
C MET A 116 0.61 32.84 -8.33
N ALA A 117 0.71 32.13 -9.45
CA ALA A 117 0.67 30.66 -9.44
C ALA A 117 1.83 30.05 -8.64
N LEU A 118 3.04 30.63 -8.75
CA LEU A 118 4.17 30.22 -7.91
C LEU A 118 3.92 30.51 -6.43
N ALA A 119 3.37 31.69 -6.13
CA ALA A 119 2.99 32.06 -4.76
C ALA A 119 1.93 31.12 -4.18
N ALA A 120 0.98 30.65 -4.99
CA ALA A 120 -0.05 29.70 -4.57
C ALA A 120 0.55 28.33 -4.18
N ILE A 121 1.54 27.83 -4.94
CA ILE A 121 2.27 26.60 -4.56
C ILE A 121 2.98 26.79 -3.21
N LYS A 122 3.66 27.93 -3.01
CA LYS A 122 4.34 28.24 -1.74
C LYS A 122 3.37 28.39 -0.57
N SER A 123 2.21 29.00 -0.81
CA SER A 123 1.12 29.08 0.17
C SER A 123 0.64 27.68 0.56
N HIS A 124 0.43 26.79 -0.41
CA HIS A 124 0.00 25.41 -0.15
C HIS A 124 1.04 24.60 0.64
N GLN A 125 2.34 24.78 0.34
CA GLN A 125 3.43 24.19 1.12
C GLN A 125 3.40 24.65 2.59
N ALA A 126 3.06 25.92 2.83
CA ALA A 126 2.93 26.46 4.19
C ALA A 126 1.78 25.77 4.93
N VAL A 127 0.62 25.62 4.30
CA VAL A 127 -0.55 24.92 4.85
C VAL A 127 -0.23 23.45 5.16
N ILE A 128 0.50 22.76 4.28
CA ILE A 128 0.95 21.38 4.50
C ILE A 128 1.90 21.26 5.70
N SER A 129 2.62 22.34 6.03
CA SER A 129 3.58 22.40 7.14
C SER A 129 2.96 22.96 8.43
N ASP A 130 1.63 22.90 8.56
CA ASP A 130 0.84 23.43 9.69
C ASP A 130 1.05 24.93 9.93
N ARG A 131 1.36 25.70 8.88
CA ARG A 131 1.41 27.17 8.91
C ARG A 131 0.17 27.75 8.26
N GLU A 132 -0.13 29.00 8.58
CA GLU A 132 -1.22 29.72 7.95
C GLU A 132 -0.95 29.92 6.45
N GLY A 133 -1.99 29.75 5.63
CA GLY A 133 -1.95 30.06 4.20
C GLY A 133 -1.65 31.53 3.97
N TRP A 134 -1.09 31.85 2.81
CA TRP A 134 -0.66 33.21 2.53
C TRP A 134 -1.85 34.14 2.27
N GLY A 135 -1.93 35.22 3.05
CA GLY A 135 -2.87 36.30 2.80
C GLY A 135 -2.43 37.24 1.66
N PRO A 136 -3.32 38.14 1.21
CA PRO A 136 -3.07 39.06 0.09
C PRO A 136 -1.79 39.89 0.23
N ALA A 137 -1.50 40.39 1.43
CA ALA A 137 -0.30 41.20 1.68
C ALA A 137 0.99 40.42 1.39
N ARG A 138 1.05 39.15 1.81
CA ARG A 138 2.21 38.28 1.61
C ARG A 138 2.38 37.90 0.13
N VAL A 139 1.28 37.69 -0.59
CA VAL A 139 1.31 37.43 -2.04
C VAL A 139 1.80 38.67 -2.80
N CYS A 140 1.30 39.86 -2.48
CA CYS A 140 1.76 41.10 -3.10
C CYS A 140 3.24 41.37 -2.83
N GLU A 141 3.71 41.11 -1.60
CA GLU A 141 5.13 41.17 -1.25
C GLU A 141 5.96 40.19 -2.08
N PHE A 142 5.54 38.94 -2.16
CA PHE A 142 6.23 37.91 -2.94
C PHE A 142 6.33 38.29 -4.43
N VAL A 143 5.23 38.73 -5.04
CA VAL A 143 5.24 39.14 -6.45
C VAL A 143 6.13 40.37 -6.66
N ARG A 144 6.14 41.32 -5.73
CA ARG A 144 7.08 42.45 -5.80
C ARG A 144 8.53 41.99 -5.73
N ASP A 145 8.85 41.06 -4.84
CA ASP A 145 10.24 40.65 -4.60
C ASP A 145 10.77 39.77 -5.75
N TRP A 146 9.92 38.95 -6.37
CA TRP A 146 10.31 38.06 -7.48
C TRP A 146 10.14 38.68 -8.86
N TYR A 147 9.05 39.43 -9.09
CA TYR A 147 8.73 40.01 -10.40
C TYR A 147 9.00 41.52 -10.48
N GLY A 148 9.14 42.22 -9.35
CA GLY A 148 9.39 43.66 -9.33
C GLY A 148 8.15 44.54 -9.44
N VAL A 149 6.95 43.97 -9.62
CA VAL A 149 5.70 44.74 -9.77
C VAL A 149 5.02 44.96 -8.42
N ARG A 150 4.72 46.22 -8.12
CA ARG A 150 3.92 46.58 -6.93
C ARG A 150 2.43 46.41 -7.21
N ILE A 151 1.80 45.51 -6.46
CA ILE A 151 0.36 45.31 -6.45
C ILE A 151 -0.23 46.02 -5.23
N SER A 152 -1.32 46.76 -5.43
CA SER A 152 -2.05 47.40 -4.32
C SER A 152 -2.91 46.37 -3.59
N VAL A 153 -2.65 46.18 -2.30
CA VAL A 153 -3.45 45.30 -1.42
C VAL A 153 -4.87 45.85 -1.26
N ALA A 154 -5.05 47.18 -1.25
CA ALA A 154 -6.36 47.81 -1.09
C ALA A 154 -7.35 47.46 -2.21
N ASN A 155 -6.83 47.26 -3.44
CA ASN A 155 -7.65 46.90 -4.61
C ASN A 155 -7.72 45.38 -4.85
N TRP A 156 -7.17 44.57 -3.94
CA TRP A 156 -7.05 43.11 -4.11
C TRP A 156 -8.38 42.44 -4.42
N ALA A 157 -9.41 42.75 -3.62
CA ALA A 157 -10.73 42.13 -3.73
C ALA A 157 -11.34 42.29 -5.13
N ARG A 158 -11.11 43.43 -5.78
CA ARG A 158 -11.64 43.74 -7.11
C ARG A 158 -10.78 43.15 -8.22
N ASP A 159 -9.47 43.29 -8.13
CA ASP A 159 -8.58 43.09 -9.27
C ASP A 159 -7.91 41.70 -9.30
N TRP A 160 -7.71 41.06 -8.14
CA TRP A 160 -6.84 39.87 -8.02
C TRP A 160 -7.48 38.69 -7.28
N ALA A 161 -8.47 38.93 -6.42
CA ALA A 161 -9.07 37.87 -5.61
C ALA A 161 -9.67 36.73 -6.45
N GLY A 162 -10.33 37.03 -7.57
CA GLY A 162 -10.88 36.01 -8.47
C GLY A 162 -9.79 35.15 -9.13
N ILE A 163 -8.72 35.77 -9.62
CA ILE A 163 -7.57 35.08 -10.22
C ILE A 163 -6.89 34.18 -9.19
N TRP A 164 -6.64 34.73 -7.99
CA TRP A 164 -6.03 33.99 -6.89
C TRP A 164 -6.87 32.77 -6.49
N ALA A 165 -8.18 32.93 -6.34
CA ALA A 165 -9.08 31.83 -6.00
C ALA A 165 -9.08 30.73 -7.07
N ALA A 166 -9.11 31.10 -8.35
CA ALA A 166 -9.06 30.14 -9.46
C ALA A 166 -7.75 29.33 -9.47
N ILE A 167 -6.62 29.99 -9.20
CA ILE A 167 -5.31 29.34 -9.07
C ILE A 167 -5.29 28.38 -7.86
N LEU A 168 -5.81 28.80 -6.70
CA LEU A 168 -5.88 27.94 -5.52
C LEU A 168 -6.71 26.68 -5.79
N VAL A 169 -7.85 26.82 -6.47
CA VAL A 169 -8.67 25.67 -6.89
C VAL A 169 -7.88 24.74 -7.81
N ALA A 170 -7.10 25.26 -8.75
CA ALA A 170 -6.25 24.44 -9.61
C ALA A 170 -5.17 23.68 -8.79
N VAL A 171 -4.55 24.33 -7.82
CA VAL A 171 -3.58 23.70 -6.89
C VAL A 171 -4.25 22.58 -6.10
N ASP A 172 -5.42 22.80 -5.52
CA ASP A 172 -6.17 21.78 -4.75
C ASP A 172 -6.57 20.58 -5.61
N GLN A 173 -7.02 20.83 -6.85
CA GLN A 173 -7.36 19.76 -7.78
C GLN A 173 -6.13 18.93 -8.18
N LEU A 174 -5.00 19.60 -8.47
CA LEU A 174 -3.74 18.93 -8.79
C LEU A 174 -3.23 18.13 -7.60
N ASP A 175 -3.34 18.66 -6.38
CA ASP A 175 -2.97 17.96 -5.15
C ASP A 175 -3.82 16.71 -4.94
N ALA A 176 -5.14 16.83 -5.07
CA ALA A 176 -6.05 15.68 -4.99
C ALA A 176 -5.74 14.61 -6.05
N LYS A 177 -5.42 15.02 -7.28
CA LYS A 177 -5.02 14.11 -8.37
C LYS A 177 -3.70 13.42 -8.07
N ALA A 178 -2.69 14.15 -7.57
CA ALA A 178 -1.38 13.61 -7.23
C ALA A 178 -1.48 12.60 -6.08
N LEU A 179 -2.24 12.92 -5.02
CA LEU A 179 -2.35 12.05 -3.85
C LEU A 179 -3.23 10.82 -4.07
N ARG A 180 -4.12 10.81 -5.08
CA ARG A 180 -5.06 9.70 -5.34
C ARG A 180 -4.41 8.31 -5.38
N PRO A 181 -3.36 8.04 -6.20
CA PRO A 181 -2.74 6.71 -6.23
C PRO A 181 -2.03 6.37 -4.91
N VAL A 182 -1.41 7.35 -4.24
CA VAL A 182 -0.73 7.11 -2.95
C VAL A 182 -1.76 6.80 -1.86
N ALA A 183 -2.89 7.51 -1.82
CA ALA A 183 -3.98 7.24 -0.90
C ALA A 183 -4.57 5.83 -1.09
N GLN A 184 -4.59 5.32 -2.33
CA GLN A 184 -4.99 3.93 -2.59
C GLN A 184 -4.00 2.93 -2.01
N VAL A 185 -2.69 3.18 -2.09
CA VAL A 185 -1.67 2.33 -1.46
C VAL A 185 -1.81 2.37 0.06
N VAL A 186 -1.93 3.56 0.65
CA VAL A 186 -2.17 3.74 2.09
C VAL A 186 -3.42 2.96 2.52
N ALA A 187 -4.53 3.09 1.81
CA ALA A 187 -5.77 2.36 2.13
C ALA A 187 -5.64 0.84 1.98
N ARG A 188 -4.85 0.35 1.02
CA ARG A 188 -4.56 -1.08 0.87
C ARG A 188 -3.70 -1.59 2.04
N MET A 189 -2.67 -0.84 2.42
CA MET A 189 -1.74 -1.22 3.48
C MET A 189 -2.34 -1.07 4.89
N ASP A 190 -3.24 -0.11 5.10
CA ASP A 190 -4.00 0.09 6.34
C ASP A 190 -5.19 -0.90 6.46
N GLY A 191 -5.33 -1.83 5.52
CA GLY A 191 -6.41 -2.83 5.50
C GLY A 191 -7.80 -2.28 5.15
N ARG A 192 -7.92 -0.98 4.86
CA ARG A 192 -9.20 -0.31 4.57
C ARG A 192 -9.76 -0.60 3.17
N ARG A 193 -8.98 -1.16 2.24
CA ARG A 193 -9.46 -1.77 0.99
C ARG A 193 -8.62 -2.99 0.58
N THR A 194 -9.08 -4.16 1.01
CA THR A 194 -8.80 -5.54 0.55
C THR A 194 -7.66 -5.72 -0.48
N ALA A 195 -6.61 -6.40 -0.04
CA ALA A 195 -5.81 -7.27 -0.90
C ALA A 195 -5.57 -8.58 -0.13
N CYS A 196 -5.96 -9.69 -0.76
CA CYS A 196 -5.92 -11.08 -0.29
C CYS A 196 -6.67 -11.44 1.02
N ARG A 197 -7.61 -12.40 0.94
CA ARG A 197 -8.26 -13.04 2.12
C ARG A 197 -7.24 -13.56 3.15
N TRP A 198 -6.02 -13.84 2.71
CA TRP A 198 -4.95 -14.43 3.50
C TRP A 198 -4.04 -13.40 4.18
N ASP A 199 -4.16 -12.11 3.88
CA ASP A 199 -3.36 -11.06 4.52
C ASP A 199 -4.09 -10.41 5.72
N ALA A 200 -5.41 -10.55 5.79
CA ALA A 200 -6.25 -9.96 6.85
C ALA A 200 -6.38 -10.83 8.11
N HIS A 201 -6.00 -12.10 8.03
CA HIS A 201 -6.17 -13.06 9.12
C HIS A 201 -4.91 -13.91 9.19
N ASP A 202 -4.41 -14.14 10.41
CA ASP A 202 -3.39 -15.15 10.66
C ASP A 202 -3.79 -16.43 9.92
N ARG A 203 -2.89 -16.96 9.09
CA ARG A 203 -3.12 -18.16 8.29
C ARG A 203 -3.65 -19.31 9.15
N ALA A 204 -3.19 -19.41 10.39
CA ALA A 204 -3.71 -20.35 11.38
C ALA A 204 -5.18 -20.07 11.70
N GLN A 205 -5.55 -18.83 11.99
CA GLN A 205 -6.91 -18.41 12.29
C GLN A 205 -7.89 -18.65 11.13
N VAL A 206 -7.47 -18.45 9.88
CA VAL A 206 -8.32 -18.79 8.71
C VAL A 206 -8.52 -20.29 8.59
N ALA A 207 -7.47 -21.07 8.82
CA ALA A 207 -7.54 -22.52 8.78
C ALA A 207 -8.46 -23.03 9.90
N ASP A 208 -8.37 -22.46 11.10
CA ASP A 208 -9.21 -22.80 12.24
C ASP A 208 -10.68 -22.42 11.99
N ALA A 209 -10.96 -21.22 11.46
CA ALA A 209 -12.33 -20.82 11.12
C ALA A 209 -12.95 -21.70 10.00
N ARG A 210 -12.14 -22.12 9.02
CA ARG A 210 -12.59 -23.08 7.99
C ARG A 210 -12.83 -24.47 8.56
N ALA A 211 -11.97 -24.91 9.48
CA ALA A 211 -12.13 -26.17 10.16
C ALA A 211 -13.41 -26.19 10.99
N GLU A 212 -13.69 -25.12 11.75
CA GLU A 212 -14.92 -24.95 12.51
C GLU A 212 -16.15 -25.01 11.59
N ALA A 213 -16.16 -24.22 10.51
CA ALA A 213 -17.26 -24.22 9.55
C ALA A 213 -17.44 -25.56 8.82
N TYR A 214 -16.36 -26.31 8.61
CA TYR A 214 -16.43 -27.67 8.06
C TYR A 214 -16.97 -28.64 9.11
N TRP A 215 -16.53 -28.52 10.37
CA TRP A 215 -16.90 -29.38 11.48
C TRP A 215 -18.41 -29.41 11.69
N GLN A 216 -19.05 -28.23 11.67
CA GLN A 216 -20.51 -28.08 11.80
C GLN A 216 -21.31 -28.86 10.73
N ARG A 217 -20.70 -29.14 9.57
CA ARG A 217 -21.33 -29.88 8.46
C ARG A 217 -20.56 -31.14 8.06
N ARG A 218 -19.65 -31.62 8.90
CA ARG A 218 -18.66 -32.64 8.54
C ARG A 218 -19.34 -33.93 8.12
N GLU A 219 -20.29 -34.41 8.90
CA GLU A 219 -20.99 -35.68 8.61
C GLU A 219 -21.79 -35.61 7.30
N ALA A 220 -22.55 -34.54 7.09
CA ALA A 220 -23.27 -34.32 5.83
C ALA A 220 -22.31 -34.24 4.63
N ALA A 221 -21.18 -33.54 4.77
CA ALA A 221 -20.18 -33.42 3.71
C ALA A 221 -19.46 -34.74 3.41
N ARG A 222 -19.15 -35.55 4.43
CA ARG A 222 -18.56 -36.90 4.29
C ARG A 222 -19.53 -37.84 3.59
N GLN A 223 -20.79 -37.86 4.01
CA GLN A 223 -21.81 -38.68 3.38
C GLN A 223 -22.03 -38.29 1.92
N ALA A 224 -22.14 -36.99 1.62
CA ALA A 224 -22.27 -36.50 0.25
C ALA A 224 -21.04 -36.85 -0.61
N LEU A 225 -19.83 -36.78 -0.04
CA LEU A 225 -18.61 -37.21 -0.73
C LEU A 225 -18.66 -38.70 -1.06
N ARG A 226 -19.00 -39.56 -0.09
CA ARG A 226 -19.08 -41.01 -0.26
C ARG A 226 -20.11 -41.39 -1.31
N VAL A 227 -21.35 -40.91 -1.18
CA VAL A 227 -22.43 -41.15 -2.16
C VAL A 227 -21.98 -40.76 -3.58
N ARG A 228 -21.31 -39.61 -3.71
CA ARG A 228 -20.79 -39.15 -4.99
C ARG A 228 -19.71 -40.09 -5.55
N LEU A 229 -18.81 -40.60 -4.73
CA LEU A 229 -17.73 -41.51 -5.16
C LEU A 229 -18.25 -42.93 -5.43
N ASP A 230 -19.27 -43.39 -4.70
CA ASP A 230 -19.96 -44.65 -4.96
C ASP A 230 -20.65 -44.66 -6.32
N ALA A 231 -21.34 -43.57 -6.64
CA ALA A 231 -22.01 -43.38 -7.92
C ALA A 231 -21.06 -43.16 -9.12
N MET A 232 -19.74 -42.95 -8.91
CA MET A 232 -18.81 -42.77 -10.02
C MET A 232 -18.50 -44.08 -10.73
N SER A 233 -18.43 -44.02 -12.06
CA SER A 233 -17.84 -45.08 -12.87
C SER A 233 -16.35 -45.25 -12.56
N THR A 234 -15.81 -46.44 -12.82
CA THR A 234 -14.40 -46.79 -12.57
C THR A 234 -13.43 -45.80 -13.23
N GLU A 235 -13.73 -45.33 -14.45
CA GLU A 235 -12.89 -44.36 -15.15
C GLU A 235 -12.87 -42.98 -14.45
N ARG A 236 -14.05 -42.48 -14.04
CA ARG A 236 -14.15 -41.22 -13.30
C ARG A 236 -13.48 -41.31 -11.92
N LEU A 237 -13.61 -42.46 -11.28
CA LEU A 237 -12.96 -42.75 -10.01
C LEU A 237 -11.43 -42.72 -10.18
N ARG A 238 -10.85 -43.35 -11.21
CA ARG A 238 -9.41 -43.28 -11.51
C ARG A 238 -8.92 -41.84 -11.71
N ARG A 239 -9.68 -41.00 -12.43
CA ARG A 239 -9.34 -39.57 -12.60
C ARG A 239 -9.38 -38.82 -11.27
N TRP A 240 -10.35 -39.13 -10.40
CA TRP A 240 -10.41 -38.55 -9.06
C TRP A 240 -9.21 -39.00 -8.20
N PHE A 241 -8.78 -40.26 -8.27
CA PHE A 241 -7.59 -40.77 -7.59
C PHE A 241 -6.32 -40.03 -8.03
N ALA A 242 -6.10 -39.88 -9.34
CA ALA A 242 -4.95 -39.13 -9.87
C ALA A 242 -4.93 -37.68 -9.36
N ARG A 243 -6.09 -37.01 -9.34
CA ARG A 243 -6.22 -35.66 -8.77
C ARG A 243 -5.95 -35.64 -7.26
N MET A 244 -6.38 -36.65 -6.53
CA MET A 244 -6.16 -36.75 -5.09
C MET A 244 -4.69 -36.92 -4.73
N ILE A 245 -3.91 -37.64 -5.53
CA ILE A 245 -2.45 -37.78 -5.34
C ILE A 245 -1.76 -36.41 -5.45
N VAL A 246 -2.05 -35.67 -6.52
CA VAL A 246 -1.49 -34.32 -6.74
C VAL A 246 -1.94 -33.37 -5.63
N TYR A 247 -3.23 -33.39 -5.28
CA TYR A 247 -3.77 -32.58 -4.20
C TYR A 247 -3.10 -32.89 -2.85
N ALA A 248 -2.91 -34.16 -2.50
CA ALA A 248 -2.29 -34.56 -1.25
C ALA A 248 -0.78 -34.22 -1.19
N ALA A 249 -0.07 -34.30 -2.31
CA ALA A 249 1.32 -33.84 -2.40
C ALA A 249 1.42 -32.32 -2.18
N ALA A 250 0.58 -31.54 -2.85
CA ALA A 250 0.54 -30.08 -2.67
C ALA A 250 0.15 -29.70 -1.23
N TYR A 251 -0.86 -30.36 -0.66
CA TYR A 251 -1.33 -30.10 0.70
C TYR A 251 -0.26 -30.40 1.76
N ARG A 252 0.46 -31.51 1.62
CA ARG A 252 1.59 -31.83 2.53
C ARG A 252 2.78 -30.89 2.36
N ARG A 253 3.07 -30.45 1.13
CA ARG A 253 4.11 -29.42 0.91
C ARG A 253 3.75 -28.10 1.60
N GLU A 254 2.46 -27.77 1.64
CA GLU A 254 1.96 -26.53 2.22
C GLU A 254 1.88 -26.55 3.75
N TRP A 255 1.46 -27.68 4.35
CA TRP A 255 1.15 -27.78 5.78
C TRP A 255 2.11 -28.67 6.58
N GLY A 256 2.92 -29.49 5.92
CA GLY A 256 3.94 -30.33 6.55
C GLY A 256 3.40 -31.20 7.68
N GLU A 257 4.07 -31.12 8.83
CA GLU A 257 3.72 -31.87 10.04
C GLU A 257 2.48 -31.32 10.77
N ASP A 258 2.00 -30.11 10.45
CA ASP A 258 0.78 -29.51 11.05
C ASP A 258 -0.46 -30.39 10.76
N VAL A 259 -0.45 -31.11 9.64
CA VAL A 259 -1.52 -32.05 9.26
C VAL A 259 -1.70 -33.16 10.30
N LEU A 260 -0.59 -33.64 10.89
CA LEU A 260 -0.59 -34.69 11.91
C LEU A 260 -0.75 -34.10 13.31
N ALA A 261 -0.13 -32.95 13.58
CA ALA A 261 -0.18 -32.29 14.88
C ALA A 261 -1.58 -31.71 15.19
N LYS A 262 -2.33 -31.28 14.17
CA LYS A 262 -3.64 -30.62 14.31
C LYS A 262 -4.70 -31.22 13.39
N PRO A 263 -5.13 -32.47 13.64
CA PRO A 263 -6.08 -33.18 12.77
C PRO A 263 -7.42 -32.46 12.62
N PHE A 264 -7.85 -31.71 13.65
CA PHE A 264 -9.06 -30.88 13.59
C PHE A 264 -9.02 -29.85 12.46
N ARG A 265 -7.92 -29.08 12.38
CA ARG A 265 -7.70 -28.05 11.35
C ARG A 265 -7.75 -28.61 9.93
N HIS A 266 -7.32 -29.86 9.78
CA HIS A 266 -7.15 -30.53 8.50
C HIS A 266 -8.21 -31.62 8.24
N ALA A 267 -9.30 -31.65 9.01
CA ALA A 267 -10.32 -32.70 8.96
C ALA A 267 -10.88 -32.93 7.55
N TRP A 268 -11.11 -31.87 6.77
CA TRP A 268 -11.59 -31.97 5.38
C TRP A 268 -10.61 -32.70 4.45
N HIS A 269 -9.31 -32.44 4.62
CA HIS A 269 -8.27 -33.14 3.85
C HIS A 269 -8.21 -34.62 4.27
N LEU A 270 -8.21 -34.88 5.58
CA LEU A 270 -8.14 -36.24 6.13
C LEU A 270 -9.34 -37.10 5.74
N ASP A 271 -10.55 -36.54 5.73
CA ASP A 271 -11.76 -37.25 5.30
C ASP A 271 -11.67 -37.67 3.81
N ARG A 272 -11.12 -36.81 2.95
CA ARG A 272 -10.90 -37.17 1.54
C ARG A 272 -9.83 -38.24 1.37
N VAL A 273 -8.78 -38.22 2.19
CA VAL A 273 -7.76 -39.27 2.21
C VAL A 273 -8.36 -40.59 2.70
N ALA A 274 -9.25 -40.57 3.69
CA ALA A 274 -9.96 -41.76 4.15
C ALA A 274 -10.83 -42.38 3.04
N GLU A 275 -11.61 -41.57 2.31
CA GLU A 275 -12.40 -42.07 1.17
C GLU A 275 -11.52 -42.56 0.00
N TYR A 276 -10.35 -41.95 -0.20
CA TYR A 276 -9.36 -42.47 -1.16
C TYR A 276 -8.93 -43.89 -0.80
N TRP A 277 -8.62 -44.16 0.47
CA TRP A 277 -8.25 -45.50 0.92
C TRP A 277 -9.43 -46.48 0.86
N HIS A 278 -10.63 -46.02 1.22
CA HIS A 278 -11.85 -46.83 1.18
C HIS A 278 -12.16 -47.34 -0.24
N HIS A 279 -12.08 -46.48 -1.25
CA HIS A 279 -12.38 -46.87 -2.63
C HIS A 279 -11.19 -47.48 -3.39
N ARG A 280 -10.00 -47.54 -2.78
CA ARG A 280 -8.80 -48.10 -3.43
C ARG A 280 -9.01 -49.56 -3.85
N GLN A 281 -9.77 -50.32 -3.09
CA GLN A 281 -10.10 -51.72 -3.40
C GLN A 281 -10.96 -51.86 -4.67
N ARG A 282 -11.86 -50.90 -4.95
CA ARG A 282 -12.75 -50.90 -6.13
C ARG A 282 -11.99 -50.75 -7.45
N LEU A 283 -10.80 -50.16 -7.43
CA LEU A 283 -9.98 -49.96 -8.62
C LEU A 283 -9.10 -51.18 -8.96
N GLY A 284 -9.11 -52.22 -8.13
CA GLY A 284 -8.34 -53.45 -8.35
C GLY A 284 -6.83 -53.34 -8.05
N ASP A 285 -6.35 -52.17 -7.58
CA ASP A 285 -4.93 -51.92 -7.28
C ASP A 285 -4.47 -52.48 -5.90
N VAL A 286 -5.17 -53.49 -5.40
CA VAL A 286 -4.69 -54.33 -4.31
C VAL A 286 -4.09 -55.58 -4.95
N LYS A 287 -2.79 -55.57 -5.22
CA LYS A 287 -2.04 -56.82 -5.05
C LYS A 287 -2.32 -57.25 -3.63
N LYS A 288 -3.05 -58.36 -3.45
CA LYS A 288 -3.05 -59.10 -2.19
C LYS A 288 -1.58 -59.29 -1.82
N SER A 289 -1.07 -58.56 -0.84
CA SER A 289 0.07 -59.05 -0.09
C SER A 289 -0.53 -60.11 0.82
N ALA A 290 -0.60 -61.33 0.29
CA ALA A 290 -0.88 -62.54 1.05
C ALA A 290 0.46 -63.27 1.20
N ALA A 291 0.70 -63.71 2.43
CA ALA A 291 1.92 -64.33 2.98
C ALA A 291 3.05 -63.34 3.32
#